data_AF-U3U6A3-F1
#
_entry.id   AF-U3U6A3-F1
#
_cell.length_a   1.000
_cell.length_b   1.000
_cell.length_c   1.000
_cell.angle_alpha   90.00
_cell.angle_beta   90.00
_cell.angle_gamma   90.00
#
_symmetry.space_group_name_H-M   'P 1'
#
loop_
_entity.id
_entity.type
_entity.pdbx_description
1 polymer ?
#
loop_
_entity_poly.entity_id
_entity_poly.type
_entity_poly.pdbx_seq_one_letter_code
_entity_poly.pdbx_strand_id
1 'polypeptide(L)'
;MARIVQMQANDRIEIDEIRAGDIAACVGLKEVTTGETLCDPNAVIALERMEFPDPVISLSIEPKTKGDQEKMGLALQRLAAEDPSFRLHTDEESGQTIISGMGELHLEIIVRPSETRVRR
;
A
#
# COMPACT_ATOMS: atom_id res chain seq x y z
N MET A 1 14.22 -16.98 -2.63
CA MET A 1 13.66 -17.84 -1.58
C MET A 1 12.64 -17.01 -0.82
N ALA A 2 11.40 -17.47 -0.78
CA ALA A 2 10.41 -16.89 0.12
C ALA A 2 10.78 -17.29 1.56
N ARG A 3 10.61 -16.38 2.51
CA ARG A 3 10.86 -16.63 3.93
C ARG A 3 9.60 -16.33 4.71
N ILE A 4 9.34 -17.11 5.74
CA ILE A 4 8.20 -16.90 6.63
C ILE A 4 8.74 -16.38 7.96
N VAL A 5 8.14 -15.31 8.47
CA VAL A 5 8.57 -14.68 9.71
C VAL A 5 7.37 -14.43 10.59
N GLN A 6 7.46 -14.86 11.85
CA GLN A 6 6.49 -14.53 12.89
C GLN A 6 7.00 -13.34 13.70
N MET A 7 6.15 -12.32 13.86
CA MET A 7 6.45 -11.16 14.71
C MET A 7 5.94 -11.44 16.12
N GLN A 8 6.81 -11.40 17.12
CA GLN A 8 6.45 -11.53 18.53
C GLN A 8 6.93 -10.29 19.28
N ALA A 9 6.02 -9.33 19.49
CA ALA A 9 6.35 -8.00 19.99
C ALA A 9 7.47 -7.33 19.18
N ASN A 10 8.70 -7.35 19.69
CA ASN A 10 9.87 -6.75 19.03
C ASN A 10 10.77 -7.78 18.35
N ASP A 11 10.50 -9.07 18.54
CA ASP A 11 11.31 -10.16 18.01
C ASP A 11 10.79 -10.65 16.66
N ARG A 12 11.75 -10.94 15.77
CA ARG A 12 11.50 -11.51 14.44
C ARG A 12 12.03 -12.94 14.42
N ILE A 13 11.12 -13.91 14.33
CA ILE A 13 11.46 -15.33 14.33
C ILE A 13 11.18 -15.90 12.96
N GLU A 14 12.21 -16.38 12.25
CA GLU A 14 12.04 -17.14 11.01
C GLU A 14 11.49 -18.53 11.36
N ILE A 15 10.46 -18.97 10.62
CA ILE A 15 9.80 -20.26 10.81
C ILE A 15 9.70 -21.00 9.47
N ASP A 16 9.64 -22.33 9.54
CA ASP A 16 9.60 -23.18 8.35
C ASP A 16 8.17 -23.49 7.87
N GLU A 17 7.19 -23.50 8.77
CA GLU A 17 5.78 -23.82 8.46
C GLU A 17 4.79 -22.92 9.23
N ILE A 18 3.61 -22.73 8.65
CA ILE A 18 2.46 -22.03 9.24
C ILE A 18 1.29 -23.02 9.26
N ARG A 19 0.53 -23.08 10.36
CA ARG A 19 -0.66 -23.94 10.46
C ARG A 19 -1.95 -23.12 10.41
N ALA A 20 -3.07 -23.82 10.23
CA ALA A 20 -4.38 -23.18 10.22
C ALA A 20 -4.63 -22.44 11.53
N GLY A 21 -4.97 -21.15 11.43
CA GLY A 21 -5.21 -20.25 12.57
C GLY A 21 -4.01 -19.37 12.94
N ASP A 22 -2.83 -19.63 12.40
CA ASP A 22 -1.65 -18.81 12.64
C ASP A 22 -1.62 -17.54 11.78
N ILE A 23 -0.95 -16.50 12.26
CA ILE A 23 -0.69 -15.26 11.54
C ILE A 23 0.83 -15.07 11.42
N ALA A 24 1.34 -14.95 10.19
CA ALA A 24 2.75 -14.75 9.91
C ALA A 24 2.94 -13.89 8.64
N ALA A 25 4.14 -13.33 8.48
CA ALA A 25 4.51 -12.55 7.31
C ALA A 25 5.29 -13.41 6.31
N CYS A 26 4.85 -13.43 5.06
CA CYS A 26 5.56 -14.07 3.95
C CYS A 26 6.37 -13.02 3.17
N VAL A 27 7.70 -13.13 3.20
CA VAL A 27 8.61 -12.19 2.55
C VAL A 27 9.04 -12.74 1.19
N GLY A 28 8.93 -11.92 0.15
CA GLY A 28 9.41 -12.23 -1.20
C GLY A 28 8.32 -12.65 -2.20
N LEU A 29 7.05 -12.43 -1.87
CA LEU A 29 5.93 -12.54 -2.81
C LEU A 29 5.92 -11.32 -3.72
N LYS A 30 5.85 -11.53 -5.04
CA LYS A 30 5.92 -10.44 -6.04
C LYS A 30 4.55 -9.94 -6.52
N GLU A 31 3.60 -10.85 -6.60
CA GLU A 31 2.28 -10.61 -7.22
C GLU A 31 1.17 -10.80 -6.19
N VAL A 32 1.45 -10.50 -4.91
CA VAL A 32 0.47 -10.65 -3.83
C VAL A 32 0.27 -9.31 -3.15
N THR A 33 -0.99 -8.86 -3.12
CA THR A 33 -1.44 -7.59 -2.53
C THR A 33 -2.45 -7.83 -1.40
N THR A 34 -2.78 -6.76 -0.67
CA THR A 34 -3.74 -6.79 0.43
C THR A 34 -5.13 -7.26 -0.05
N GLY A 35 -5.69 -8.26 0.63
CA GLY A 35 -7.02 -8.81 0.33
C GLY A 35 -7.02 -10.00 -0.64
N GLU A 36 -5.86 -10.45 -1.11
CA GLU A 36 -5.77 -11.68 -1.91
C GLU A 36 -5.75 -12.95 -1.05
N THR A 37 -6.24 -14.04 -1.63
CA THR A 37 -6.28 -15.36 -0.99
C THR A 37 -5.19 -16.25 -1.56
N LEU A 38 -4.32 -16.78 -0.70
CA LEU A 38 -3.39 -17.85 -1.04
C LEU A 38 -4.05 -19.19 -0.69
N CYS A 39 -4.18 -20.09 -1.68
CA CYS A 39 -4.82 -21.39 -1.51
C CYS A 39 -4.03 -22.52 -2.20
N ASP A 40 -4.43 -23.76 -1.95
CA ASP A 40 -3.84 -24.92 -2.62
C ASP A 40 -4.17 -24.89 -4.13
N PRO A 41 -3.18 -25.10 -5.03
CA PRO A 41 -3.41 -25.07 -6.47
C PRO A 41 -4.46 -26.08 -6.98
N ASN A 42 -4.69 -27.17 -6.25
CA ASN A 42 -5.67 -28.21 -6.58
C ASN A 42 -7.04 -27.98 -5.93
N ALA A 43 -7.14 -27.01 -5.02
CA ALA A 43 -8.37 -26.65 -4.32
C ALA A 43 -8.52 -25.13 -4.26
N VAL A 44 -8.70 -24.52 -5.43
CA VAL A 44 -8.81 -23.07 -5.57
C VAL A 44 -10.06 -22.56 -4.86
N ILE A 45 -9.86 -21.66 -3.90
CA ILE A 45 -10.92 -20.95 -3.21
C ILE A 45 -10.55 -19.47 -3.12
N ALA A 46 -11.54 -18.61 -3.34
CA ALA A 46 -11.42 -17.19 -3.05
C ALA A 46 -12.16 -16.91 -1.74
N LEU A 47 -11.46 -16.35 -0.75
CA LEU A 47 -12.11 -15.84 0.44
C LEU A 47 -12.81 -14.51 0.11
N GLU A 48 -13.76 -14.13 0.95
CA GLU A 48 -14.49 -12.87 0.81
C GLU A 48 -13.51 -11.70 0.86
N ARG A 49 -13.56 -10.86 -0.17
CA ARG A 49 -12.71 -9.66 -0.25
C ARG A 49 -13.23 -8.60 0.70
N MET A 50 -12.31 -7.92 1.35
CA MET A 50 -12.65 -6.75 2.16
C MET A 50 -13.13 -5.62 1.25
N GLU A 51 -14.30 -5.05 1.55
CA GLU A 51 -14.76 -3.81 0.93
C GLU A 51 -14.03 -2.64 1.58
N PHE A 52 -13.30 -1.87 0.79
CA PHE A 52 -12.63 -0.65 1.26
C PHE A 52 -13.57 0.54 1.07
N PRO A 53 -13.82 1.34 2.12
CA PRO A 53 -14.65 2.53 2.00
C PRO A 53 -14.03 3.56 1.05
N ASP A 54 -14.87 4.44 0.50
CA ASP A 54 -14.37 5.54 -0.31
C ASP A 54 -13.54 6.53 0.54
N PRO A 55 -12.43 7.05 -0.01
CA PRO A 55 -11.65 8.09 0.63
C PRO A 55 -12.50 9.30 1.01
N VAL A 56 -12.25 9.86 2.19
CA VAL A 56 -13.03 10.99 2.74
C VAL A 56 -12.37 12.34 2.54
N ILE A 57 -11.07 12.36 2.24
CA ILE A 57 -10.28 13.57 2.03
C ILE A 57 -9.36 13.41 0.82
N SER A 58 -9.16 14.51 0.09
CA SER A 58 -8.26 14.60 -1.06
C SER A 58 -7.32 15.80 -0.89
N LEU A 59 -6.07 15.66 -1.32
CA LEU A 59 -5.06 16.72 -1.34
C LEU A 59 -4.36 16.76 -2.70
N SER A 60 -4.04 17.98 -3.15
CA SER A 60 -3.21 18.18 -4.33
C SER A 60 -1.73 18.24 -3.92
N ILE A 61 -0.90 17.53 -4.68
CA ILE A 61 0.54 17.49 -4.47
C ILE A 61 1.30 17.83 -5.75
N GLU A 62 2.37 18.60 -5.59
CA GLU A 62 3.27 19.00 -6.67
C GLU A 62 4.72 18.60 -6.34
N PRO A 63 5.45 17.99 -7.28
CA PRO A 63 6.87 17.72 -7.09
C PRO A 63 7.65 19.03 -7.04
N LYS A 64 8.66 19.12 -6.17
CA LYS A 64 9.51 20.32 -6.08
C LYS A 64 10.37 20.52 -7.33
N THR A 65 10.82 19.43 -7.95
CA THR A 65 11.63 19.46 -9.17
C THR A 65 11.09 18.48 -10.21
N LYS A 66 11.46 18.67 -11.49
CA LYS A 66 11.09 17.71 -12.55
C LYS A 66 11.66 16.30 -12.30
N GLY A 67 12.83 16.19 -11.69
CA GLY A 67 13.43 14.89 -11.35
C GLY A 67 12.71 14.15 -10.22
N ASP A 68 11.96 14.88 -9.40
CA ASP A 68 11.17 14.29 -8.31
C ASP A 68 9.80 13.81 -8.77
N GLN A 69 9.32 14.28 -9.93
CA GLN A 69 8.03 13.89 -10.48
C GLN A 69 7.95 12.37 -10.73
N GLU A 70 8.96 11.80 -11.39
CA GLU A 70 9.01 10.36 -11.68
C GLU A 70 9.18 9.54 -10.40
N LYS A 71 10.05 9.99 -9.49
CA LYS A 71 10.30 9.31 -8.21
C LYS A 71 9.05 9.30 -7.33
N MET A 72 8.37 10.44 -7.25
CA MET A 72 7.11 10.60 -6.51
C MET A 72 6.03 9.69 -7.10
N GLY A 73 5.86 9.71 -8.42
CA GLY A 73 4.88 8.85 -9.09
C GLY A 73 5.10 7.36 -8.79
N LEU A 74 6.34 6.89 -8.89
CA LEU A 74 6.69 5.50 -8.59
C LEU A 74 6.49 5.14 -7.11
N ALA A 75 6.84 6.05 -6.19
CA ALA A 75 6.67 5.83 -4.76
C ALA A 75 5.18 5.74 -4.37
N LEU A 76 4.35 6.66 -4.87
CA LEU A 76 2.92 6.70 -4.59
C LEU A 76 2.17 5.51 -5.20
N GLN A 77 2.57 5.06 -6.40
CA GLN A 77 2.00 3.85 -7.00
C GLN A 77 2.28 2.59 -6.16
N ARG A 78 3.47 2.48 -5.57
CA ARG A 78 3.79 1.36 -4.66
C ARG A 78 2.92 1.40 -3.40
N LEU A 79 2.75 2.58 -2.81
CA LEU A 79 1.89 2.75 -1.65
C LEU A 79 0.41 2.42 -1.96
N ALA A 80 -0.09 2.83 -3.13
CA ALA A 80 -1.45 2.49 -3.56
C ALA A 80 -1.65 0.97 -3.80
N ALA A 81 -0.59 0.24 -4.17
CA ALA A 81 -0.64 -1.21 -4.29
C ALA A 81 -0.64 -1.92 -2.92
N GLU A 82 -0.04 -1.30 -1.90
CA GLU A 82 0.02 -1.82 -0.53
C GLU A 82 -1.25 -1.50 0.28
N ASP A 83 -1.81 -0.30 0.11
CA ASP A 83 -3.01 0.18 0.80
C ASP A 83 -4.15 0.52 -0.18
N PRO A 84 -5.18 -0.35 -0.29
CA PRO A 84 -6.34 -0.13 -1.16
C PRO A 84 -7.23 1.06 -0.75
N SER A 85 -7.09 1.57 0.47
CA SER A 85 -7.82 2.76 0.94
C SER A 85 -7.18 4.08 0.46
N PHE A 86 -5.97 4.00 -0.10
CA PHE A 86 -5.26 5.12 -0.71
C PHE A 86 -5.51 5.13 -2.23
N ARG A 87 -5.98 6.26 -2.74
CA ARG A 87 -6.21 6.46 -4.18
C ARG A 87 -5.34 7.59 -4.72
N LEU A 88 -4.83 7.40 -5.93
CA LEU A 88 -3.99 8.34 -6.65
C LEU A 88 -4.59 8.55 -8.04
N HIS A 89 -4.75 9.80 -8.45
CA HIS A 89 -5.04 10.14 -9.84
C HIS A 89 -4.37 11.47 -10.22
N THR A 90 -4.25 11.71 -11.52
CA THR A 90 -3.80 13.00 -12.05
C THR A 90 -5.00 13.72 -12.61
N ASP A 91 -5.20 14.95 -12.17
CA ASP A 91 -6.23 15.83 -12.72
C ASP A 91 -5.74 16.40 -14.06
N GLU A 92 -6.49 16.13 -15.13
CA GLU A 92 -6.15 16.55 -16.49
C GLU A 92 -6.35 18.06 -16.72
N GLU A 93 -7.21 18.72 -15.94
CA GLU A 93 -7.46 20.17 -16.07
C GLU A 93 -6.35 21.00 -15.42
N SER A 94 -5.94 20.64 -14.20
CA SER A 94 -4.89 21.35 -13.47
C SER A 94 -3.48 20.80 -13.73
N GLY A 95 -3.36 19.57 -14.23
CA GLY A 95 -2.10 18.85 -14.36
C GLY A 95 -1.50 18.44 -13.01
N GLN A 96 -2.27 18.53 -11.92
CA GLN A 96 -1.80 18.20 -10.57
C GLN A 96 -2.07 16.74 -10.23
N THR A 97 -1.23 16.19 -9.36
CA THR A 97 -1.46 14.86 -8.80
C THR A 97 -2.32 14.99 -7.55
N ILE A 98 -3.46 14.29 -7.52
CA ILE A 98 -4.38 14.27 -6.39
C ILE A 98 -4.25 12.94 -5.67
N ILE A 99 -4.06 13.03 -4.35
CA ILE A 99 -4.03 11.89 -3.45
C ILE A 99 -5.28 11.91 -2.56
N SER A 100 -5.87 10.75 -2.33
CA SER A 100 -7.08 10.61 -1.53
C SER A 100 -6.92 9.49 -0.51
N GLY A 101 -7.41 9.70 0.71
CA GLY A 101 -7.32 8.70 1.77
C GLY A 101 -8.37 8.86 2.86
N MET A 102 -8.19 8.09 3.93
CA MET A 102 -9.15 7.97 5.04
C MET A 102 -9.12 9.11 6.07
N GLY A 103 -8.17 10.05 5.98
CA GLY A 103 -8.09 11.19 6.90
C GLY A 103 -6.81 12.01 6.73
N GLU A 104 -6.74 13.16 7.41
CA GLU A 104 -5.60 14.09 7.32
C GLU A 104 -4.29 13.42 7.78
N LEU A 105 -4.30 12.72 8.91
CA LEU A 105 -3.13 12.02 9.41
C LEU A 105 -2.64 10.91 8.45
N HIS A 106 -3.58 10.20 7.82
CA HIS A 106 -3.25 9.15 6.85
C HIS A 106 -2.46 9.77 5.68
N LEU A 107 -2.99 10.85 5.09
CA LEU A 107 -2.31 11.54 4.00
C LEU A 107 -1.00 12.21 4.45
N GLU A 108 -0.92 12.74 5.67
CA GLU A 108 0.31 13.32 6.20
C GLU A 108 1.43 12.27 6.26
N ILE A 109 1.14 11.06 6.74
CA ILE A 109 2.11 9.96 6.84
C ILE A 109 2.58 9.52 5.44
N ILE A 110 1.66 9.42 4.48
CA ILE A 110 1.99 9.04 3.09
C ILE A 110 2.92 10.07 2.43
N VAL A 111 2.66 11.36 2.67
CA VAL A 111 3.45 12.44 2.05
C VAL A 111 4.75 12.72 2.79
N ARG A 112 4.84 12.43 4.10
CA ARG A 112 5.98 12.73 4.98
C ARG A 112 7.37 12.29 4.51
N PRO A 113 7.56 11.24 3.67
CA PRO A 113 8.89 10.89 3.19
C PRO A 113 9.39 11.75 2.02
N SER A 114 8.55 12.62 1.46
CA SER A 114 8.82 13.23 0.17
C SER A 114 8.92 14.74 0.25
N GLU A 115 9.91 15.28 -0.45
CA GLU A 115 10.17 16.69 -0.64
C GLU A 115 9.06 17.32 -1.51
N THR A 116 7.81 17.31 -1.04
CA THR A 116 6.62 17.63 -1.84
C THR A 116 5.87 18.79 -1.22
N ARG A 117 5.37 19.73 -2.04
CA ARG A 117 4.65 20.91 -1.57
C ARG A 117 3.16 20.58 -1.55
N VAL A 118 2.56 20.54 -0.36
CA VAL A 118 1.13 20.28 -0.19
C VAL A 118 0.36 21.57 -0.41
N ARG A 119 -0.57 21.57 -1.37
CA ARG A 119 -1.58 22.64 -1.51
C ARG A 119 -2.91 22.10 -1.00
N ARG A 120 -3.42 22.75 0.04
CA ARG A 120 -4.76 22.53 0.57
C ARG A 120 -5.80 23.10 -0.39
#